data_AF-A0A2G9TCR2-F1
#
_entry.id   AF-A0A2G9TCR2-F1
#
_cell.length_a   1.000
_cell.length_b   1.000
_cell.length_c   1.000
_cell.angle_alpha   90.00
_cell.angle_beta   90.00
_cell.angle_gamma   90.00
#
_symmetry.space_group_name_H-M   'P 1'
#
loop_
_entity.id
_entity.type
_entity.pdbx_description
1 polymer ?
#
loop_
_entity_poly.entity_id
_entity_poly.type
_entity_poly.pdbx_seq_one_letter_code
_entity_poly.pdbx_strand_id
1 'polypeptide(L)'
;MEAVQLNANRWEAVRWAAVSTGYNSEFLAAKEKIMECQKSLEFTNKGLQLKPNDHVLLYIKGRALFLFCGLNSLEKRAMVSVFKTTGNEPPPSIDRALSIFLQAYSIEPKYIPNLLYLGHCLISLGDK
;
A
#
# COMPACT_ATOMS: atom_id res chain seq x y z
N MET A 1 7.88 -7.16 14.84
CA MET A 1 6.57 -6.48 15.05
C MET A 1 6.00 -6.78 16.44
N GLU A 2 6.87 -6.80 17.45
CA GLU A 2 6.46 -7.09 18.84
C GLU A 2 5.50 -6.03 19.38
N ALA A 3 5.63 -4.77 18.96
CA ALA A 3 4.74 -3.68 19.36
C ALA A 3 3.26 -3.89 18.98
N VAL A 4 2.98 -4.47 17.80
CA VAL A 4 1.60 -4.79 17.38
C VAL A 4 1.04 -5.97 18.18
N GLN A 5 1.91 -6.90 18.60
CA GLN A 5 1.53 -8.02 19.46
C GLN A 5 1.24 -7.58 20.90
N LEU A 6 1.93 -6.55 21.39
CA LEU A 6 1.74 -5.99 22.73
C LEU A 6 0.45 -5.17 22.86
N ASN A 7 0.07 -4.41 21.82
CA ASN A 7 -1.26 -3.78 21.77
C ASN A 7 -1.72 -3.56 20.33
N ALA A 8 -2.54 -4.48 19.85
CA ALA A 8 -3.01 -4.52 18.48
C ALA A 8 -4.01 -3.38 18.12
N ASN A 9 -4.46 -2.60 19.10
CA ASN A 9 -5.40 -1.49 18.91
C ASN A 9 -4.72 -0.11 18.96
N ARG A 10 -3.39 -0.07 19.18
CA ARG A 10 -2.64 1.18 19.11
C ARG A 10 -2.38 1.52 17.64
N TRP A 11 -3.17 2.47 17.12
CA TRP A 11 -3.16 2.83 15.71
C TRP A 11 -1.76 3.27 15.22
N GLU A 12 -0.93 3.89 16.07
CA GLU A 12 0.44 4.27 15.74
C GLU A 12 1.34 3.06 15.47
N ALA A 13 1.21 2.01 16.30
CA ALA A 13 1.99 0.78 16.13
C ALA A 13 1.62 0.07 14.83
N VAL A 14 0.31 0.05 14.52
CA VAL A 14 -0.20 -0.51 13.26
C VAL A 14 0.26 0.32 12.06
N ARG A 15 0.26 1.67 12.15
CA ARG A 15 0.79 2.56 11.10
C ARG A 15 2.25 2.23 10.80
N TRP A 16 3.09 2.20 11.82
CA TRP A 16 4.52 1.95 11.61
C TRP A 16 4.81 0.52 11.16
N ALA A 17 4.01 -0.47 11.56
CA ALA A 17 4.09 -1.80 10.99
C ALA A 17 3.79 -1.80 9.48
N ALA A 18 2.71 -1.14 9.05
CA ALA A 18 2.35 -1.02 7.64
C ALA A 18 3.46 -0.33 6.81
N VAL A 19 3.98 0.78 7.32
CA VAL A 19 5.06 1.56 6.67
C VAL A 19 6.32 0.71 6.54
N SER A 20 6.80 0.13 7.64
CA SER A 20 8.05 -0.63 7.64
C SER A 20 7.99 -1.86 6.73
N THR A 21 6.89 -2.63 6.76
CA THR A 21 6.75 -3.77 5.84
C THR A 21 6.60 -3.32 4.39
N GLY A 22 5.87 -2.22 4.15
CA GLY A 22 5.70 -1.65 2.81
C GLY A 22 7.04 -1.29 2.17
N TYR A 23 7.92 -0.59 2.90
CA TYR A 23 9.27 -0.27 2.41
C TYR A 23 10.18 -1.49 2.35
N ASN A 24 10.09 -2.42 3.30
CA ASN A 24 10.87 -3.66 3.26
C ASN A 24 10.62 -4.48 1.98
N SER A 25 9.40 -4.44 1.44
CA SER A 25 9.04 -5.15 0.20
C SER A 25 9.89 -4.75 -1.02
N GLU A 26 10.45 -3.53 -1.03
CA GLU A 26 11.24 -3.00 -2.14
C GLU A 26 12.63 -3.66 -2.26
N PHE A 27 13.09 -4.32 -1.20
CA PHE A 27 14.40 -4.99 -1.14
C PHE A 27 14.30 -6.52 -1.31
N LEU A 28 13.10 -7.03 -1.58
CA LEU A 28 12.82 -8.46 -1.65
C LEU A 28 12.65 -8.95 -3.10
N ALA A 29 12.94 -10.24 -3.31
CA ALA A 29 12.66 -10.90 -4.58
C ALA A 29 11.14 -11.05 -4.82
N ALA A 30 10.76 -11.41 -6.04
CA ALA A 30 9.37 -11.31 -6.52
C ALA A 30 8.31 -11.88 -5.56
N LYS A 31 8.49 -13.10 -5.02
CA LYS A 31 7.48 -13.71 -4.15
C LYS A 31 7.46 -13.07 -2.77
N GLU A 32 8.63 -12.89 -2.16
CA GLU A 32 8.78 -12.29 -0.83
C GLU A 32 8.29 -10.83 -0.82
N LYS A 33 8.56 -10.07 -1.89
CA LYS A 33 8.04 -8.71 -2.10
C LYS A 33 6.52 -8.67 -2.05
N ILE A 34 5.85 -9.58 -2.77
CA ILE A 34 4.39 -9.64 -2.79
C ILE A 34 3.83 -10.06 -1.42
N MET A 35 4.46 -11.03 -0.75
CA MET A 35 4.06 -11.45 0.61
C MET A 35 4.17 -10.30 1.61
N GLU A 36 5.27 -9.55 1.55
CA GLU A 36 5.50 -8.43 2.45
C GLU A 36 4.55 -7.25 2.15
N CYS A 37 4.22 -7.03 0.87
CA CYS A 37 3.21 -6.05 0.46
C CYS A 37 1.80 -6.46 0.92
N GLN A 38 1.41 -7.73 0.82
CA GLN A 38 0.15 -8.25 1.36
C GLN A 38 0.06 -7.97 2.87
N LYS A 39 1.12 -8.27 3.62
CA LYS A 39 1.21 -8.01 5.06
C LYS A 39 1.11 -6.51 5.39
N SER A 40 1.74 -5.65 4.59
CA SER A 40 1.59 -4.19 4.71
C SER A 40 0.15 -3.75 4.51
N LEU A 41 -0.56 -4.31 3.52
CA LEU A 41 -1.97 -4.02 3.27
C LEU A 41 -2.89 -4.48 4.39
N GLU A 42 -2.60 -5.60 5.04
CA GLU A 42 -3.34 -6.06 6.23
C GLU A 42 -3.25 -5.05 7.38
N PHE A 43 -2.04 -4.59 7.71
CA PHE A 43 -1.86 -3.53 8.72
C PHE A 43 -2.50 -2.22 8.27
N THR A 44 -2.38 -1.87 6.99
CA THR A 44 -2.97 -0.65 6.45
C THR A 44 -4.49 -0.65 6.60
N ASN A 45 -5.15 -1.74 6.22
CA ASN A 45 -6.60 -1.87 6.33
C ASN A 45 -7.04 -1.83 7.81
N LYS A 46 -6.33 -2.52 8.70
CA LYS A 46 -6.61 -2.45 10.14
C LYS A 46 -6.42 -1.05 10.70
N GLY A 47 -5.33 -0.37 10.34
CA GLY A 47 -5.05 0.98 10.79
C GLY A 47 -6.10 1.98 10.29
N LEU A 48 -6.57 1.83 9.06
CA LEU A 48 -7.66 2.65 8.51
C LEU A 48 -9.02 2.35 9.14
N GLN A 49 -9.27 1.14 9.65
CA GLN A 49 -10.46 0.88 10.48
C GLN A 49 -10.39 1.64 11.81
N LEU A 50 -9.21 1.74 12.42
CA LEU A 50 -9.01 2.49 13.67
C LEU A 50 -8.98 4.00 13.45
N LYS A 51 -8.40 4.45 12.34
CA LYS A 51 -8.23 5.86 11.97
C LYS A 51 -8.39 6.05 10.46
N PRO A 52 -9.63 6.23 9.97
CA PRO A 52 -9.91 6.32 8.53
C PRO A 52 -9.20 7.46 7.80
N ASN A 53 -8.94 8.58 8.48
CA ASN A 53 -8.32 9.78 7.91
C ASN A 53 -6.81 9.82 8.15
N ASP A 54 -6.15 8.68 8.16
CA ASP A 54 -4.70 8.59 8.29
C ASP A 54 -4.02 8.73 6.92
N HIS A 55 -3.51 9.93 6.62
CA HIS A 55 -2.88 10.21 5.32
C HIS A 55 -1.67 9.30 5.01
N VAL A 56 -0.94 8.82 6.03
CA VAL A 56 0.20 7.91 5.83
C VAL A 56 -0.28 6.54 5.41
N LEU A 57 -1.32 6.01 6.07
CA LEU A 57 -1.90 4.72 5.70
C LEU A 57 -2.59 4.77 4.33
N LEU A 58 -3.28 5.87 4.01
CA LEU A 58 -3.83 6.10 2.67
C LEU A 58 -2.70 6.11 1.62
N TYR A 59 -1.60 6.81 1.89
CA TYR A 59 -0.42 6.78 1.04
C TYR A 59 0.13 5.36 0.83
N ILE A 60 0.32 4.57 1.91
CA ILE A 60 0.80 3.18 1.79
C ILE A 60 -0.17 2.32 0.94
N LYS A 61 -1.48 2.48 1.13
CA LYS A 61 -2.50 1.78 0.35
C LYS A 61 -2.43 2.13 -1.14
N GLY A 62 -2.32 3.42 -1.45
CA GLY A 62 -2.18 3.90 -2.82
C GLY A 62 -0.90 3.38 -3.47
N ARG A 63 0.21 3.37 -2.73
CA ARG A 63 1.52 2.87 -3.20
C ARG A 63 1.47 1.39 -3.56
N ALA A 64 0.81 0.57 -2.75
CA ALA A 64 0.63 -0.84 -3.04
C ALA A 64 -0.18 -1.08 -4.32
N LEU A 65 -1.29 -0.35 -4.53
CA LEU A 65 -2.07 -0.45 -5.78
C LEU A 65 -1.27 0.00 -7.00
N PHE A 66 -0.51 1.09 -6.88
CA PHE A 66 0.36 1.57 -7.95
C PHE A 66 1.44 0.54 -8.28
N LEU A 67 2.07 -0.06 -7.26
CA LEU A 67 3.04 -1.15 -7.44
C LEU A 67 2.44 -2.32 -8.23
N PHE A 68 1.21 -2.71 -7.91
CA PHE A 68 0.54 -3.82 -8.60
C PHE A 68 0.28 -3.55 -10.09
N CYS A 69 0.13 -2.29 -10.48
CA CYS A 69 0.00 -1.91 -11.90
C CYS A 69 1.31 -2.12 -12.68
N GLY A 70 2.46 -1.97 -12.01
CA GLY A 70 3.79 -2.08 -12.60
C GLY A 70 4.43 -3.46 -12.56
N LEU A 71 3.73 -4.49 -12.07
CA LEU A 71 4.31 -5.83 -11.92
C LEU A 71 4.64 -6.47 -13.28
N ASN A 72 5.81 -7.11 -13.35
CA ASN A 72 6.17 -7.97 -14.48
C ASN A 72 5.46 -9.33 -14.41
N SER A 73 5.60 -10.16 -15.45
CA SER A 73 4.91 -11.46 -15.53
C SER A 73 5.24 -12.45 -14.40
N LEU A 74 6.47 -12.41 -13.86
CA LEU A 74 6.85 -13.25 -12.72
C LEU A 74 6.16 -12.77 -11.45
N GLU A 75 6.19 -11.48 -11.19
CA GLU A 75 5.55 -10.86 -10.03
C GLU A 75 4.02 -11.00 -10.07
N LYS A 76 3.39 -10.90 -11.25
CA LYS A 76 1.95 -11.14 -11.42
C LYS A 76 1.56 -12.57 -11.01
N ARG A 77 2.35 -13.57 -11.40
CA ARG A 77 2.12 -14.97 -10.96
C ARG A 77 2.30 -15.11 -9.45
N ALA A 78 3.30 -14.42 -8.88
CA ALA A 78 3.48 -14.40 -7.43
C ALA A 78 2.30 -13.75 -6.71
N MET A 79 1.78 -12.63 -7.21
CA MET A 79 0.58 -11.95 -6.70
C MET A 79 -0.62 -12.90 -6.64
N VAL A 80 -0.97 -13.55 -7.76
CA VAL A 80 -2.06 -14.53 -7.79
C VAL A 80 -1.84 -15.64 -6.76
N SER A 81 -0.62 -16.19 -6.69
CA SER A 81 -0.33 -17.28 -5.75
C SER A 81 -0.43 -16.85 -4.28
N VAL A 82 0.03 -15.65 -3.94
CA VAL A 82 0.06 -15.13 -2.56
C VAL A 82 -1.35 -14.71 -2.11
N PHE A 83 -2.12 -14.06 -2.97
CA PHE A 83 -3.47 -13.61 -2.61
C PHE A 83 -4.52 -14.72 -2.67
N LYS A 84 -4.27 -15.84 -3.37
CA LYS A 84 -5.17 -17.00 -3.44
C LYS A 84 -5.63 -17.51 -2.06
N THR A 85 -4.78 -17.44 -1.04
CA THR A 85 -5.10 -17.90 0.33
C THR A 85 -6.09 -16.99 1.05
N THR A 86 -6.11 -15.70 0.70
CA THR A 86 -6.93 -14.68 1.36
C THR A 86 -8.19 -14.31 0.58
N GLY A 87 -8.23 -14.58 -0.73
CA GLY A 87 -9.30 -14.16 -1.63
C GLY A 87 -9.42 -12.64 -1.83
N ASN A 88 -8.56 -11.85 -1.19
CA ASN A 88 -8.60 -10.39 -1.17
C ASN A 88 -7.56 -9.78 -2.12
N GLU A 89 -7.45 -10.32 -3.33
CA GLU A 89 -6.55 -9.77 -4.36
C GLU A 89 -7.07 -8.39 -4.80
N PRO A 90 -6.34 -7.29 -4.53
CA PRO A 90 -6.77 -5.99 -4.98
C PRO A 90 -6.51 -5.84 -6.48
N PRO A 91 -7.51 -5.46 -7.28
CA PRO A 91 -7.31 -5.30 -8.72
C PRO A 91 -6.34 -4.13 -8.97
N PRO A 92 -5.29 -4.31 -9.78
CA PRO A 92 -4.41 -3.22 -10.18
C PRO A 92 -5.21 -2.14 -10.92
N SER A 93 -5.15 -0.89 -10.45
CA SER A 93 -5.80 0.24 -11.11
C SER A 93 -5.12 1.55 -10.73
N ILE A 94 -4.57 2.25 -11.73
CA ILE A 94 -3.98 3.58 -11.57
C ILE A 94 -5.03 4.59 -11.11
N ASP A 95 -6.25 4.53 -11.66
CA ASP A 95 -7.37 5.42 -11.26
C ASP A 95 -7.73 5.24 -9.77
N ARG A 96 -7.75 4.01 -9.27
CA ARG A 96 -7.97 3.74 -7.83
C ARG A 96 -6.81 4.23 -6.97
N ALA A 97 -5.56 4.00 -7.41
CA ALA A 97 -4.39 4.53 -6.69
C ALA A 97 -4.44 6.05 -6.61
N LEU A 98 -4.72 6.73 -7.73
CA LEU A 98 -4.89 8.18 -7.81
C LEU A 98 -5.97 8.68 -6.84
N SER A 99 -7.15 8.04 -6.84
CA SER A 99 -8.24 8.41 -5.93
C SER A 99 -7.83 8.33 -4.46
N ILE A 100 -7.07 7.30 -4.08
CA ILE A 100 -6.57 7.14 -2.70
C ILE A 100 -5.53 8.21 -2.36
N PHE A 101 -4.62 8.52 -3.28
CA PHE A 101 -3.63 9.56 -3.06
C PHE A 101 -4.25 10.97 -2.98
N LEU A 102 -5.34 11.23 -3.72
CA LEU A 102 -6.12 12.46 -3.60
C LEU A 102 -6.82 12.56 -2.24
N GLN A 103 -7.30 11.44 -1.69
CA GLN A 103 -7.81 11.40 -0.31
C GLN A 103 -6.73 11.68 0.73
N ALA A 104 -5.52 11.13 0.56
CA ALA A 104 -4.40 11.45 1.43
C ALA A 104 -4.01 12.94 1.33
N TYR A 105 -4.01 13.49 0.12
CA TYR A 105 -3.69 14.89 -0.16
C TYR A 105 -4.68 15.86 0.48
N SER A 106 -5.98 15.56 0.46
CA SER A 106 -6.98 16.44 1.10
C SER A 106 -6.81 16.54 2.62
N ILE A 107 -6.13 15.56 3.23
CA ILE A 107 -5.83 15.54 4.67
C ILE A 107 -4.48 16.21 4.98
N GLU A 108 -3.43 15.90 4.22
CA GLU A 108 -2.09 16.50 4.39
C GLU A 108 -1.47 16.85 3.02
N PRO A 109 -1.71 18.07 2.51
CA PRO A 109 -1.22 18.49 1.20
C PRO A 109 0.30 18.60 1.08
N LYS A 110 1.03 18.72 2.20
CA LYS A 110 2.48 18.91 2.21
C LYS A 110 3.25 17.59 2.36
N TYR A 111 2.56 16.44 2.40
CA TYR A 111 3.22 15.14 2.52
C TYR A 111 3.90 14.74 1.19
N ILE A 112 5.19 15.07 1.09
CA ILE A 112 6.02 14.91 -0.12
C ILE A 112 5.93 13.51 -0.73
N PRO A 113 6.00 12.39 0.02
CA PRO A 113 5.89 11.05 -0.56
C PRO A 113 4.56 10.83 -1.31
N ASN A 114 3.46 11.42 -0.84
CA ASN A 114 2.17 11.34 -1.53
C ASN A 114 2.15 12.19 -2.80
N LEU A 115 2.72 13.41 -2.77
CA LEU A 115 2.83 14.27 -3.94
C LEU A 115 3.60 13.61 -5.08
N LEU A 116 4.68 12.90 -4.76
CA LEU A 116 5.49 12.16 -5.74
C LEU A 116 4.63 11.13 -6.48
N TYR A 117 3.87 10.30 -5.75
CA TYR A 117 3.04 9.26 -6.36
C TYR A 117 1.77 9.80 -7.02
N LEU A 118 1.23 10.93 -6.57
CA LEU A 118 0.22 11.68 -7.34
C LEU A 118 0.74 12.04 -8.72
N GLY A 119 1.95 12.60 -8.80
CA GLY A 119 2.62 12.92 -10.06
C GLY A 119 2.78 11.68 -10.94
N HIS A 120 3.28 10.57 -10.39
CA HIS A 120 3.40 9.31 -11.13
C HIS A 120 2.06 8.81 -11.68
N CYS A 121 0.98 8.85 -10.90
CA CYS A 121 -0.34 8.43 -11.38
C CYS A 121 -0.82 9.31 -12.53
N LEU A 122 -0.67 10.64 -12.41
CA LEU A 122 -1.10 11.59 -13.44
C LEU A 122 -0.32 11.39 -14.75
N ILE A 123 1.00 11.17 -14.67
CA ILE A 123 1.83 10.85 -15.84
C ILE A 123 1.33 9.55 -16.50
N SER A 124 1.14 8.47 -15.72
CA SER A 124 0.66 7.19 -16.25
C SER A 124 -0.73 7.23 -16.86
N LEU A 125 -1.57 8.21 -16.51
CA LEU A 125 -2.89 8.42 -17.13
C LEU A 125 -2.82 9.33 -18.37
N GLY A 126 -1.86 10.25 -18.42
CA GLY A 126 -1.59 11.11 -19.58
C GLY A 126 -0.87 10.39 -20.72
N ASP A 127 -0.10 9.34 -20.41
CA ASP A 127 0.57 8.47 -21.38
C ASP A 127 -0.35 7.39 -22.01
N LYS A 128 -1.68 7.57 -21.91
CA LYS A 128 -2.69 6.66 -22.48
C LYS A 128 -3.10 7.05 -23.90
#